data_AF-A0A2I1H1S1-F1
#
_entry.id   AF-A0A2I1H1S1-F1
#
_cell.length_a   1.000
_cell.length_b   1.000
_cell.length_c   1.000
_cell.angle_alpha   90.00
_cell.angle_beta   90.00
_cell.angle_gamma   90.00
#
_symmetry.space_group_name_H-M   'P 1'
#
loop_
_entity.id
_entity.type
_entity.pdbx_description
1 polymer ?
#
loop_
_entity_poly.entity_id
_entity_poly.type
_entity_poly.pdbx_seq_one_letter_code
_entity_poly.pdbx_strand_id
1 'polypeptide(L)'
;MSPIRFKPKQRHSAISDDVKHQICKWSTANKSKRHKEIAKHFNEKYPNLNIERTQTFKHKEVKFPALEHAMSLWVENVTAGSVILTDLLIKEKAKIFAEAFNI
;
A
#
# COMPACT_ATOMS: atom_id res chain seq x y z
N MET A 1 37.87 16.58 -21.72
CA MET A 1 37.00 16.04 -20.66
C MET A 1 35.57 16.44 -20.98
N SER A 2 34.67 15.49 -21.20
CA SER A 2 33.25 15.78 -21.47
C SER A 2 32.51 16.07 -20.17
N PRO A 3 31.59 17.04 -20.11
CA PRO A 3 30.83 17.32 -18.89
C PRO A 3 29.94 16.13 -18.53
N ILE A 4 30.05 15.63 -17.30
CA ILE A 4 29.16 14.61 -16.75
C ILE A 4 27.79 15.27 -16.55
N ARG A 5 26.82 14.91 -17.40
CA ARG A 5 25.43 15.34 -17.29
C ARG A 5 24.78 14.61 -16.11
N PHE A 6 24.80 15.22 -14.93
CA PHE A 6 24.03 14.72 -13.78
C PHE A 6 22.54 14.79 -14.15
N LYS A 7 21.93 13.64 -14.44
CA LYS A 7 20.47 13.57 -14.55
C LYS A 7 19.89 13.77 -13.15
N PRO A 8 18.98 14.72 -12.94
CA PRO A 8 18.30 14.85 -11.66
C PRO A 8 17.60 13.54 -11.34
N LYS A 9 17.90 12.98 -10.16
CA LYS A 9 17.28 11.76 -9.64
C LYS A 9 15.78 12.05 -9.52
N GLN A 10 14.95 11.40 -10.32
CA GLN A 10 13.50 11.57 -10.26
C GLN A 10 13.03 11.33 -8.82
N ARG A 11 12.44 12.37 -8.22
CA ARG A 11 11.78 12.28 -6.93
C ARG A 11 10.54 11.42 -7.13
N HIS A 12 10.39 10.38 -6.31
CA HIS A 12 9.28 9.42 -6.37
C HIS A 12 7.95 10.15 -6.64
N SER A 13 7.31 9.88 -7.79
CA SER A 13 5.93 10.32 -8.01
C SER A 13 5.06 9.66 -6.95
N ALA A 14 4.28 10.46 -6.23
CA ALA A 14 3.36 9.96 -5.22
C ALA A 14 2.20 9.23 -5.91
N ILE A 15 2.37 7.93 -6.12
CA ILE A 15 1.29 7.06 -6.60
C ILE A 15 0.32 6.89 -5.44
N SER A 16 -0.97 7.14 -5.70
CA SER A 16 -2.05 6.94 -4.72
C SER A 16 -2.12 5.48 -4.27
N ASP A 17 -2.45 5.25 -3.00
CA ASP A 17 -2.57 3.90 -2.45
C ASP A 17 -3.65 3.06 -3.16
N ASP A 18 -4.71 3.69 -3.68
CA ASP A 18 -5.70 3.01 -4.52
C ASP A 18 -5.07 2.47 -5.82
N VAL A 19 -4.26 3.29 -6.49
CA VAL A 19 -3.56 2.87 -7.71
C VAL A 19 -2.56 1.75 -7.41
N LYS A 20 -1.85 1.80 -6.27
CA LYS A 20 -0.98 0.70 -5.83
C LYS A 20 -1.77 -0.58 -5.58
N HIS A 21 -2.94 -0.48 -4.96
CA HIS A 21 -3.81 -1.62 -4.70
C HIS A 21 -4.31 -2.26 -6.01
N GLN A 22 -4.73 -1.43 -6.99
CA GLN A 22 -5.12 -1.91 -8.32
C GLN A 22 -3.96 -2.61 -9.03
N ILE A 23 -2.75 -2.04 -9.02
CA ILE A 23 -1.57 -2.65 -9.62
C ILE A 23 -1.28 -4.01 -8.98
N CYS A 24 -1.33 -4.08 -7.65
CA CYS A 24 -1.07 -5.33 -6.95
C CYS A 24 -2.13 -6.39 -7.26
N LYS A 25 -3.42 -6.03 -7.20
CA LYS A 25 -4.53 -6.96 -7.52
C LYS A 25 -4.43 -7.48 -8.95
N TRP A 26 -4.13 -6.61 -9.91
CA TRP A 26 -3.97 -6.99 -11.32
C TRP A 26 -2.73 -7.86 -11.53
N SER A 27 -1.60 -7.53 -10.89
CA SER A 27 -0.38 -8.33 -10.94
C SER A 27 -0.59 -9.74 -10.37
N THR A 28 -1.34 -9.87 -9.27
CA THR A 28 -1.65 -11.19 -8.66
C THR A 28 -2.57 -12.03 -9.55
N ALA A 29 -3.53 -11.40 -10.23
CA ALA A 29 -4.40 -12.09 -11.20
C ALA A 29 -3.65 -12.46 -12.49
N ASN A 30 -2.62 -11.70 -12.87
CA ASN A 30 -1.88 -11.85 -14.12
C ASN A 30 -0.41 -12.24 -13.85
N LYS A 31 -0.17 -13.32 -13.09
CA LYS A 31 1.19 -13.76 -12.71
C LYS A 31 2.14 -14.02 -13.88
N SER A 32 1.60 -14.27 -15.08
CA SER A 32 2.37 -14.49 -16.32
C SER A 32 2.87 -13.20 -16.97
N LYS A 33 2.33 -12.03 -16.61
CA LYS A 33 2.71 -10.75 -17.21
C LYS A 33 4.02 -10.25 -16.64
N ARG A 34 4.88 -9.73 -17.52
CA ARG A 34 6.15 -9.13 -17.12
C ARG A 34 5.88 -7.75 -16.51
N HIS A 35 6.71 -7.31 -15.57
CA HIS A 35 6.60 -5.98 -14.95
C HIS A 35 6.52 -4.82 -15.97
N LYS A 36 7.15 -4.97 -17.15
CA LYS A 36 7.02 -4.00 -18.26
C LYS A 36 5.59 -3.84 -18.77
N GLU A 37 4.90 -4.96 -18.92
CA GLU A 37 3.54 -4.98 -19.48
C GLU A 37 2.55 -4.41 -18.47
N ILE A 38 2.74 -4.73 -17.18
CA ILE A 38 1.98 -4.13 -16.07
C ILE A 38 2.19 -2.60 -16.06
N ALA A 39 3.44 -2.13 -16.07
CA ALA A 39 3.73 -0.70 -16.08
C ALA A 39 3.13 0.01 -17.30
N LYS A 40 3.23 -0.60 -18.50
CA LYS A 40 2.63 -0.07 -19.73
C LYS A 40 1.10 0.06 -19.58
N HIS A 41 0.43 -0.99 -19.11
CA HIS A 41 -1.03 -0.98 -18.92
C HIS A 41 -1.50 0.15 -17.99
N PHE A 42 -0.80 0.37 -16.87
CA PHE A 42 -1.19 1.39 -15.90
C PHE A 42 -0.78 2.81 -16.31
N ASN A 43 0.32 3.00 -17.02
CA ASN A 43 0.69 4.30 -17.60
C ASN A 43 -0.28 4.70 -18.73
N GLU A 44 -0.80 3.74 -19.52
CA GLU A 44 -1.86 3.99 -20.52
C GLU A 44 -3.20 4.33 -19.85
N LYS A 45 -3.56 3.61 -18.78
CA LYS A 45 -4.80 3.84 -18.03
C LYS A 45 -4.79 5.18 -17.27
N TYR A 46 -3.63 5.61 -16.80
CA TYR A 46 -3.45 6.83 -16.03
C TYR A 46 -2.34 7.68 -16.67
N PRO A 47 -2.68 8.65 -17.54
CA PRO A 47 -1.68 9.40 -18.32
C PRO A 47 -0.73 10.26 -17.47
N ASN A 48 -1.12 10.57 -16.22
CA ASN A 48 -0.29 11.29 -15.26
C ASN A 48 0.55 10.36 -14.36
N LEU A 49 0.48 9.05 -14.59
CA LEU A 49 1.19 8.03 -13.84
C LEU A 49 2.43 7.63 -14.64
N ASN A 50 3.60 7.88 -14.06
CA ASN A 50 4.87 7.46 -14.65
C ASN A 50 5.49 6.34 -13.80
N ILE A 51 4.99 5.11 -13.99
CA ILE A 51 5.55 3.91 -13.35
C ILE A 51 6.79 3.50 -14.11
N GLU A 52 7.94 3.52 -13.44
CA GLU A 52 9.17 2.93 -13.95
C GLU A 52 9.19 1.41 -13.72
N ARG A 53 9.81 0.67 -14.64
CA ARG A 53 9.88 -0.80 -14.69
C ARG A 53 10.31 -1.48 -13.38
N THR A 54 11.03 -0.77 -12.50
CA THR A 54 11.60 -1.27 -11.24
C THR A 54 10.61 -1.20 -10.07
N GLN A 55 9.49 -0.49 -10.20
CA GLN A 55 8.50 -0.39 -9.14
C GLN A 55 7.65 -1.66 -9.09
N THR A 56 8.12 -2.67 -8.37
CA THR A 56 7.32 -3.85 -8.05
C THR A 56 6.43 -3.54 -6.87
N PHE A 57 5.14 -3.32 -7.12
CA PHE A 57 4.15 -3.27 -6.05
C PHE A 57 3.82 -4.70 -5.64
N LYS A 58 4.36 -5.11 -4.50
CA LYS A 58 3.98 -6.36 -3.84
C LYS A 58 3.21 -5.99 -2.59
N HIS A 59 1.97 -6.45 -2.51
CA HIS A 59 1.25 -6.42 -1.25
C HIS A 59 1.99 -7.35 -0.29
N LYS A 60 2.48 -6.78 0.80
CA LYS A 60 3.05 -7.56 1.90
C LYS A 60 1.91 -7.96 2.80
N GLU A 61 1.76 -9.25 3.05
CA GLU A 61 0.78 -9.72 4.00
C GLU A 61 1.06 -9.14 5.39
N VAL A 62 0.00 -8.79 6.10
CA VAL A 62 0.10 -8.29 7.46
C VAL A 62 0.61 -9.42 8.34
N LYS A 63 1.61 -9.12 9.19
CA LYS A 63 2.28 -10.13 10.02
C LYS A 63 1.32 -10.85 10.97
N PHE A 64 0.25 -10.17 11.40
CA PHE A 64 -0.77 -10.69 12.31
C PHE A 64 -2.19 -10.43 11.75
N PRO A 65 -2.69 -11.27 10.83
CA PRO A 65 -3.97 -11.04 10.16
C PRO A 65 -5.17 -11.02 11.13
N ALA A 66 -5.14 -11.83 12.19
CA ALA A 66 -6.20 -11.85 13.20
C ALA A 66 -6.29 -10.53 13.99
N LEU A 67 -5.14 -9.94 14.33
CA LEU A 67 -5.06 -8.64 14.99
C LEU A 67 -5.57 -7.53 14.08
N GLU A 68 -5.17 -7.53 12.81
CA GLU A 68 -5.63 -6.58 11.81
C GLU A 68 -7.15 -6.62 11.67
N HIS A 69 -7.73 -7.81 11.52
CA HIS A 69 -9.17 -7.99 11.37
C HIS A 69 -9.94 -7.51 12.61
N ALA A 70 -9.47 -7.86 13.81
CA ALA A 70 -10.09 -7.40 15.06
C ALA A 70 -10.03 -5.87 15.21
N MET A 71 -8.91 -5.25 14.85
CA MET A 71 -8.75 -3.80 14.85
C MET A 71 -9.68 -3.13 13.83
N SER A 72 -9.81 -3.67 12.60
CA SER A 72 -10.73 -3.14 11.60
C SER A 72 -12.18 -3.15 12.09
N LEU A 73 -12.66 -4.29 12.60
CA LEU A 73 -14.02 -4.42 13.14
C LEU A 73 -14.27 -3.45 14.31
N TRP A 74 -13.29 -3.29 15.19
CA TRP A 74 -13.40 -2.37 16.31
C TRP A 74 -13.42 -0.91 15.84
N VAL A 75 -12.55 -0.52 14.90
CA VAL A 75 -12.53 0.82 14.29
C VAL A 75 -13.86 1.15 13.63
N GLU A 76 -14.43 0.22 12.86
CA GLU A 76 -15.74 0.38 12.21
C GLU A 76 -16.85 0.64 13.25
N ASN A 77 -16.89 -0.15 14.32
CA ASN A 77 -17.87 0.01 15.40
C ASN A 77 -17.72 1.34 16.16
N VAL A 78 -16.48 1.73 16.48
CA VAL A 78 -16.20 2.99 17.20
C VAL A 78 -16.53 4.20 16.33
N THR A 79 -16.25 4.12 15.02
CA THR A 79 -16.57 5.16 14.06
C THR A 79 -18.09 5.30 13.85
N ALA A 80 -18.82 4.18 13.86
CA ALA A 80 -20.29 4.19 13.84
C ALA A 80 -20.88 4.91 15.07
N GLY A 81 -20.20 4.85 16.22
CA GLY A 81 -20.51 5.62 17.42
C GLY A 81 -20.09 7.09 17.40
N SER A 82 -19.61 7.62 16.26
CA SER A 82 -19.10 8.99 16.11
C SER A 82 -17.94 9.35 17.05
N VAL A 83 -17.20 8.36 17.55
CA VAL A 83 -16.03 8.58 18.41
C VAL A 83 -14.83 8.96 17.55
N ILE A 84 -14.13 10.02 17.94
CA ILE A 84 -12.89 10.44 17.28
C ILE A 84 -11.77 9.47 17.68
N LEU A 85 -11.28 8.70 16.72
CA LEU A 85 -10.14 7.83 16.91
C LEU A 85 -8.85 8.65 16.97
N THR A 86 -8.11 8.50 18.08
CA THR A 86 -6.77 9.06 18.23
C THR A 86 -5.74 7.93 18.16
N ASP A 87 -4.52 8.27 17.75
CA ASP A 87 -3.41 7.31 17.68
C ASP A 87 -3.15 6.60 19.01
N LEU A 88 -3.36 7.30 20.13
CA LEU A 88 -3.18 6.72 21.48
C LEU A 88 -4.22 5.62 21.73
N LEU A 89 -5.49 5.90 21.45
CA LEU A 89 -6.58 4.95 21.63
C LEU A 89 -6.42 3.72 20.72
N ILE A 90 -6.00 3.92 19.48
CA ILE A 90 -5.70 2.84 18.53
C ILE A 90 -4.57 1.95 19.07
N LYS A 91 -3.49 2.54 19.60
CA LYS A 91 -2.35 1.80 20.17
C LYS A 91 -2.74 1.02 21.42
N GLU A 92 -3.50 1.62 22.33
CA GLU A 92 -3.99 0.92 23.53
C GLU A 92 -4.86 -0.27 23.15
N LYS A 93 -5.79 -0.09 22.21
CA LYS A 93 -6.65 -1.19 21.78
C LYS A 93 -5.87 -2.30 21.07
N ALA A 94 -4.94 -1.94 20.20
CA ALA A 94 -4.08 -2.90 19.52
C ALA A 94 -3.28 -3.75 20.52
N LYS A 95 -2.80 -3.14 21.62
CA LYS A 95 -2.10 -3.86 22.68
C LYS A 95 -3.01 -4.87 23.40
N ILE A 96 -4.24 -4.48 23.73
CA ILE A 96 -5.22 -5.37 24.37
C ILE A 96 -5.52 -6.58 23.47
N PHE A 97 -5.71 -6.36 22.17
CA PHE A 97 -5.94 -7.47 21.23
C PHE A 97 -4.69 -8.33 21.04
N ALA A 98 -3.49 -7.74 21.03
CA ALA A 98 -2.25 -8.50 20.95
C ALA A 98 -2.09 -9.44 22.16
N GLU A 99 -2.34 -8.93 23.38
CA GLU A 99 -2.33 -9.73 24.61
C GLU A 99 -3.39 -10.86 24.54
N ALA A 100 -4.61 -10.56 24.08
CA ALA A 100 -5.68 -11.55 23.93
C ALA A 100 -5.36 -12.66 22.91
N PHE A 101 -4.57 -12.35 21.87
CA PHE A 101 -4.12 -13.30 20.86
C PHE A 101 -2.76 -13.93 21.16
N ASN A 102 -2.13 -13.57 22.29
CA ASN A 102 -0.81 -14.06 22.71
C ASN A 102 0.29 -13.84 21.64
N ILE A 103 0.33 -12.62 21.08
CA ILE A 103 1.26 -12.17 20.02
C ILE A 103 2.09 -10.95 20.43
#